data_AF-A0AAW3WJM9-F1
#
_entry.id   AF-A0AAW3WJM9-F1
#
_cell.length_a   1.000
_cell.length_b   1.000
_cell.length_c   1.000
_cell.angle_alpha   90.00
_cell.angle_beta   90.00
_cell.angle_gamma   90.00
#
_symmetry.space_group_name_H-M   'P 1'
#
loop_
_entity.id
_entity.type
_entity.pdbx_description
1 polymer ?
#
loop_
_entity_poly.entity_id
_entity_poly.type
_entity_poly.pdbx_seq_one_letter_code
_entity_poly.pdbx_strand_id
1 'polypeptide(L)'
;MTTTDDLYELANLEGELLVIAAYEKLDIGTQPDEDNFTDNICAVAHLAETLALKCGGGSPRYTHPSCQVLFNEVVALGRTVCPGAWDYFFGVGLEEAAAEAAGW
;
A
#
# COMPACT_ATOMS: atom_id res chain seq x y z
N MET A 1 15.27 8.90 -7.07
CA MET A 1 15.46 7.91 -6.00
C MET A 1 16.55 6.93 -6.38
N THR A 2 17.29 6.44 -5.40
CA THR A 2 18.21 5.31 -5.57
C THR A 2 17.50 3.99 -5.27
N THR A 3 18.04 2.87 -5.75
CA THR A 3 17.55 1.52 -5.40
C THR A 3 17.49 1.30 -3.88
N THR A 4 18.40 1.91 -3.12
CA THR A 4 18.41 1.82 -1.66
C THR A 4 17.23 2.55 -1.03
N ASP A 5 16.85 3.71 -1.57
CA ASP A 5 15.67 4.46 -1.10
C ASP A 5 14.38 3.67 -1.37
N ASP A 6 14.28 3.06 -2.55
CA ASP A 6 13.17 2.17 -2.92
C ASP A 6 13.03 1.00 -1.93
N LEU A 7 14.14 0.34 -1.60
CA LEU A 7 14.16 -0.76 -0.62
C LEU A 7 13.79 -0.30 0.79
N TYR A 8 14.29 0.86 1.22
CA TYR A 8 13.96 1.43 2.52
C TYR A 8 12.47 1.73 2.65
N GLU A 9 11.87 2.32 1.63
CA GLU A 9 10.43 2.60 1.62
C GLU A 9 9.59 1.32 1.63
N LEU A 10 9.97 0.30 0.87
CA LEU A 10 9.27 -0.98 0.87
C LEU A 10 9.37 -1.68 2.24
N ALA A 11 10.54 -1.65 2.88
CA ALA A 11 10.72 -2.23 4.21
C ALA A 11 9.91 -1.49 5.29
N ASN A 12 9.81 -0.17 5.21
CA ASN A 12 8.93 0.59 6.11
C ASN A 12 7.47 0.22 5.91
N LEU A 13 7.04 0.13 4.65
CA LEU A 13 5.66 -0.22 4.31
C LEU A 13 5.30 -1.64 4.79
N GLU A 14 6.21 -2.61 4.61
CA GLU A 14 6.06 -3.95 5.20
C GLU A 14 5.88 -3.88 6.72
N GLY A 15 6.71 -3.09 7.41
CA GLY A 15 6.62 -2.87 8.84
C GLY A 15 5.28 -2.29 9.28
N GLU A 16 4.76 -1.29 8.57
CA GLU A 16 3.46 -0.67 8.85
C GLU A 16 2.32 -1.68 8.67
N LEU A 17 2.35 -2.50 7.62
CA LEU A 17 1.39 -3.58 7.43
C LEU A 17 1.44 -4.63 8.54
N LEU A 18 2.63 -4.99 9.01
CA LEU A 18 2.79 -5.92 10.14
C LEU A 18 2.25 -5.34 11.45
N VAL A 19 2.39 -4.03 11.68
CA VAL A 19 1.79 -3.34 12.83
C VAL A 19 0.27 -3.40 12.74
N ILE A 20 -0.32 -3.09 11.59
CA ILE A 20 -1.78 -3.17 11.39
C ILE A 20 -2.26 -4.61 11.60
N ALA A 21 -1.55 -5.60 11.05
CA ALA A 21 -1.89 -7.01 11.25
C ALA A 21 -1.85 -7.42 12.73
N ALA A 22 -0.97 -6.82 13.54
CA ALA A 22 -0.93 -7.04 14.97
C ALA A 22 -2.09 -6.35 15.69
N TYR A 23 -2.48 -5.14 15.27
CA TYR A 23 -3.64 -4.44 15.81
C TYR A 23 -4.95 -5.20 15.56
N GLU A 24 -5.15 -5.71 14.34
CA GLU A 24 -6.28 -6.59 14.01
C GLU A 24 -6.34 -7.82 14.93
N LYS A 25 -5.20 -8.48 15.19
CA LYS A 25 -5.12 -9.64 16.10
C LYS A 25 -5.43 -9.29 17.56
N LEU A 26 -5.19 -8.06 17.97
CA LEU A 26 -5.36 -7.58 19.34
C LEU A 26 -6.67 -6.80 19.53
N ASP A 27 -7.52 -6.73 18.50
CA ASP A 27 -8.77 -5.96 18.49
C ASP A 27 -8.57 -4.46 18.80
N ILE A 28 -7.47 -3.90 18.30
CA ILE A 28 -7.12 -2.48 18.43
C ILE A 28 -7.49 -1.79 17.12
N GLY A 29 -8.21 -0.65 17.20
CA GLY A 29 -8.57 0.15 16.02
C GLY A 29 -9.59 -0.53 15.10
N THR A 30 -10.32 -1.54 15.60
CA THR A 30 -11.32 -2.33 14.87
C THR A 30 -12.75 -1.79 15.00
N GLN A 31 -12.93 -0.68 15.74
CA GLN A 31 -14.24 -0.05 15.88
C GLN A 31 -14.60 0.67 14.57
N PRO A 32 -15.73 0.33 13.94
CA PRO A 32 -16.15 0.99 12.72
C PRO A 32 -16.64 2.41 12.98
N ASP A 33 -16.37 3.31 12.04
CA ASP A 33 -16.96 4.63 11.94
C ASP A 33 -18.38 4.59 11.32
N GLU A 34 -18.93 5.77 10.99
CA GLU A 34 -20.26 5.91 10.40
C GLU A 34 -20.40 5.27 9.01
N ASP A 35 -19.29 5.08 8.30
CA ASP A 35 -19.22 4.49 6.97
C ASP A 35 -18.80 3.01 7.00
N ASN A 36 -18.73 2.41 8.19
CA ASN A 36 -18.24 1.06 8.46
C ASN A 36 -16.74 0.84 8.13
N PHE A 37 -15.94 1.89 8.13
CA PHE A 37 -14.48 1.78 8.05
C PHE A 37 -13.88 1.75 9.45
N THR A 38 -12.95 0.82 9.67
CA THR A 38 -12.13 0.81 10.89
C THR A 38 -10.86 1.62 10.65
N ASP A 39 -10.21 2.09 11.72
CA ASP A 39 -8.92 2.80 11.61
C ASP A 39 -7.89 1.97 10.83
N ASN A 40 -7.88 0.66 11.05
CA ASN A 40 -6.99 -0.27 10.36
C ASN A 40 -7.32 -0.37 8.86
N ILE A 41 -8.60 -0.42 8.47
CA ILE A 41 -8.99 -0.43 7.05
C ILE A 41 -8.53 0.87 6.39
N CYS A 42 -8.74 2.02 7.02
CA CYS A 42 -8.29 3.32 6.52
C CYS A 42 -6.77 3.39 6.37
N ALA A 43 -6.01 2.84 7.32
CA ALA A 43 -4.56 2.76 7.23
C ALA A 43 -4.09 1.89 6.06
N VAL A 44 -4.68 0.70 5.88
CA VAL A 44 -4.34 -0.19 4.75
C VAL A 44 -4.69 0.48 3.41
N ALA A 45 -5.86 1.11 3.33
CA ALA A 45 -6.30 1.85 2.15
C ALA A 45 -5.27 2.92 1.75
N HIS A 46 -4.84 3.75 2.71
CA HIS A 46 -3.87 4.80 2.45
C HIS A 46 -2.50 4.26 2.00
N LEU A 47 -2.03 3.16 2.60
CA LEU A 47 -0.77 2.52 2.20
C LEU A 47 -0.83 1.94 0.79
N ALA A 48 -1.96 1.30 0.44
CA ALA A 48 -2.17 0.70 -0.87
C ALA A 48 -2.20 1.78 -1.97
N GLU A 49 -2.99 2.84 -1.77
CA GLU A 49 -3.09 3.98 -2.68
C GLU A 49 -1.74 4.69 -2.84
N THR A 50 -1.05 4.99 -1.74
CA THR A 50 0.26 5.66 -1.78
C THR A 50 1.30 4.84 -2.52
N LEU A 51 1.34 3.51 -2.33
CA LEU A 51 2.24 2.64 -3.06
C LEU A 51 1.92 2.63 -4.55
N ALA A 52 0.64 2.56 -4.90
CA ALA A 52 0.15 2.58 -6.27
C ALA A 52 0.48 3.90 -6.97
N LEU A 53 0.27 5.05 -6.33
CA LEU A 53 0.65 6.37 -6.84
C LEU A 53 2.13 6.45 -7.20
N LYS A 54 2.98 5.89 -6.33
CA LYS A 54 4.43 5.89 -6.53
C LYS A 54 4.90 4.96 -7.66
N CYS A 55 4.18 3.87 -7.94
CA CYS A 55 4.58 2.86 -8.94
C CYS A 55 3.78 2.89 -10.24
N GLY A 56 2.66 3.62 -10.28
CA GLY A 56 1.80 3.82 -11.45
C GLY A 56 2.34 4.87 -12.43
N GLY A 57 1.55 5.21 -13.44
CA GLY A 57 1.85 6.32 -14.36
C GLY A 57 3.15 6.18 -15.19
N GLY A 58 3.73 4.99 -15.31
CA GLY A 58 5.03 4.77 -15.95
C GLY A 58 6.24 5.12 -15.07
N SER A 59 6.04 5.25 -13.76
CA SER A 59 7.08 5.51 -12.78
C SER A 59 8.20 4.45 -12.84
N PRO A 60 9.48 4.85 -12.77
CA PRO A 60 10.61 3.91 -12.71
C PRO A 60 10.77 3.24 -11.34
N ARG A 61 9.90 3.54 -10.38
CA ARG A 61 9.99 3.10 -8.99
C ARG A 61 9.83 1.60 -8.84
N TYR A 62 10.63 1.01 -7.94
CA TYR A 62 10.62 -0.41 -7.59
C TYR A 62 10.88 -1.38 -8.76
N THR A 63 11.29 -0.87 -9.93
CA THR A 63 11.52 -1.67 -11.14
C THR A 63 12.82 -2.47 -11.09
N HIS A 64 13.76 -2.10 -10.20
CA HIS A 64 15.01 -2.82 -10.03
C HIS A 64 14.74 -4.25 -9.52
N PRO A 65 15.40 -5.30 -10.06
CA PRO A 65 15.12 -6.70 -9.68
C PRO A 65 15.18 -6.97 -8.17
N SER A 66 16.11 -6.33 -7.46
CA SER A 66 16.20 -6.46 -5.99
C SER A 66 15.00 -5.87 -5.25
N CYS A 67 14.33 -4.86 -5.80
CA CYS A 67 13.14 -4.27 -5.21
C CYS A 67 11.88 -5.08 -5.52
N GLN A 68 11.81 -5.71 -6.70
CA GLN A 68 10.62 -6.45 -7.14
C GLN A 68 10.22 -7.58 -6.18
N VAL A 69 11.20 -8.28 -5.60
CA VAL A 69 10.92 -9.34 -4.63
C VAL A 69 10.16 -8.77 -3.43
N LEU A 70 10.72 -7.76 -2.77
CA LEU A 70 10.12 -7.13 -1.60
C LEU A 70 8.81 -6.40 -1.94
N PHE A 71 8.72 -5.78 -3.11
CA PHE A 71 7.48 -5.16 -3.59
C PHE A 71 6.34 -6.19 -3.69
N ASN A 72 6.61 -7.35 -4.29
CA ASN A 72 5.62 -8.41 -4.41
C ASN A 72 5.20 -8.97 -3.05
N GLU A 73 6.16 -9.11 -2.12
CA GLU A 73 5.89 -9.55 -0.75
C GLU A 73 5.03 -8.53 0.01
N VAL A 74 5.34 -7.23 -0.12
CA VAL A 74 4.53 -6.14 0.43
C VAL A 74 3.09 -6.17 -0.11
N VAL A 75 2.91 -6.32 -1.42
CA VAL A 75 1.58 -6.39 -2.04
C VAL A 75 0.81 -7.63 -1.55
N ALA A 76 1.49 -8.78 -1.43
CA ALA A 76 0.88 -9.99 -0.89
C ALA A 76 0.51 -9.86 0.59
N LEU A 77 1.34 -9.19 1.38
CA LEU A 77 1.06 -8.91 2.79
C LEU A 77 -0.15 -7.98 2.93
N GLY A 78 -0.20 -6.90 2.17
CA GLY A 78 -1.34 -5.97 2.18
C GLY A 78 -2.68 -6.65 1.88
N ARG A 79 -2.70 -7.52 0.86
CA ARG A 79 -3.84 -8.38 0.54
C ARG A 79 -4.20 -9.37 1.65
N THR A 80 -3.22 -9.83 2.40
CA THR A 80 -3.44 -10.73 3.54
C THR A 80 -4.05 -9.99 4.73
N VAL A 81 -3.64 -8.74 4.97
CA VAL A 81 -4.12 -7.91 6.08
C VAL A 81 -5.55 -7.45 5.83
N CYS A 82 -5.83 -6.84 4.67
CA CYS A 82 -7.18 -6.41 4.32
C CYS A 82 -7.38 -6.46 2.79
N PRO A 83 -7.84 -7.60 2.24
CA PRO A 83 -7.87 -7.81 0.78
C PRO A 83 -8.77 -6.81 0.05
N GLY A 84 -9.96 -6.54 0.59
CA GLY A 84 -10.92 -5.64 -0.04
C GLY A 84 -10.41 -4.20 -0.13
N ALA A 85 -9.85 -3.67 0.97
CA ALA A 85 -9.30 -2.33 0.98
C ALA A 85 -8.03 -2.24 0.12
N TRP A 86 -7.13 -3.21 0.25
CA TRP A 86 -5.88 -3.19 -0.52
C TRP A 86 -6.14 -3.16 -2.03
N ASP A 87 -6.91 -4.10 -2.56
CA ASP A 87 -7.11 -4.17 -4.01
C ASP A 87 -7.89 -2.96 -4.56
N TYR A 88 -8.89 -2.46 -3.83
CA TYR A 88 -9.65 -1.29 -4.25
C TYR A 88 -8.76 -0.04 -4.31
N PHE A 89 -8.10 0.32 -3.20
CA PHE A 89 -7.33 1.56 -3.11
C PHE A 89 -6.00 1.51 -3.88
N PHE A 90 -5.40 0.32 -4.03
CA PHE A 90 -4.30 0.16 -4.98
C PHE A 90 -4.75 0.44 -6.42
N GLY A 91 -5.95 -0.01 -6.80
CA GLY A 91 -6.56 0.31 -8.09
C GLY A 91 -6.78 1.81 -8.27
N VAL A 92 -7.37 2.47 -7.27
CA VAL A 92 -7.57 3.94 -7.26
C VAL A 92 -6.24 4.67 -7.48
N GLY A 93 -5.20 4.36 -6.70
CA GLY A 93 -3.90 5.02 -6.85
C GLY A 93 -3.23 4.77 -8.21
N LEU A 94 -3.49 3.63 -8.87
CA LEU A 94 -3.02 3.40 -10.24
C LEU A 94 -3.76 4.26 -11.26
N GLU A 95 -5.08 4.41 -11.10
CA GLU A 95 -5.91 5.27 -11.95
C GLU A 95 -5.51 6.74 -11.80
N GLU A 96 -5.29 7.19 -10.56
CA GLU A 96 -4.81 8.54 -10.27
C GLU A 96 -3.42 8.80 -10.87
N ALA A 97 -2.47 7.89 -10.65
CA ALA A 97 -1.14 8.01 -11.26
C ALA A 97 -1.19 8.06 -12.80
N ALA A 98 -2.12 7.32 -13.41
CA ALA A 98 -2.33 7.36 -14.85
C ALA A 98 -2.95 8.69 -15.30
N ALA A 99 -3.88 9.25 -14.54
CA ALA A 99 -4.48 10.56 -14.80
C ALA A 99 -3.44 11.68 -14.70
N GLU A 100 -2.62 11.69 -13.63
CA GLU A 100 -1.52 12.64 -13.45
C GLU A 100 -0.50 12.56 -14.59
N ALA A 101 -0.12 11.34 -15.00
CA ALA A 101 0.77 11.13 -16.14
C ALA A 101 0.17 11.61 -17.48
N ALA A 102 -1.16 11.62 -17.59
CA ALA A 102 -1.90 12.14 -18.73
C ALA A 102 -2.18 13.66 -18.65
N GLY A 103 -1.79 14.33 -17.56
CA GLY A 103 -1.92 15.77 -17.35
C GLY A 103 -3.30 16.25 -16.91
N TRP A 104 -4.05 15.40 -16.20
CA TRP A 104 -5.36 15.70 -15.60
C TRP A 104 -5.22 16.13 -14.14
#